data_AF-A0A399T7Z7-F1
#
_entry.id   AF-A0A399T7Z7-F1
#
_cell.length_a   1.000
_cell.length_b   1.000
_cell.length_c   1.000
_cell.angle_alpha   90.00
_cell.angle_beta   90.00
_cell.angle_gamma   90.00
#
_symmetry.space_group_name_H-M   'P 1'
#
loop_
_entity.id
_entity.type
_entity.pdbx_description
1 polymer ?
#
loop_
_entity_poly.entity_id
_entity_poly.type
_entity_poly.pdbx_seq_one_letter_code
_entity_poly.pdbx_strand_id
1 'polypeptide(L)'
;AGVLVALGTRVARGPVAAIYGDGGAIDAVRAGAVPVGDRSVAQARILVALLLDHHPVGEARVLLAAAADPTTTIHTPAGTLPA
;
A
#
# COMPACT_ATOMS: atom_id res chain seq x y z
N ALA A 1 -14.85 -6.03 1.78
CA ALA A 1 -14.21 -7.36 1.86
C ALA A 1 -13.36 -7.44 3.12
N GLY A 2 -13.19 -8.62 3.72
CA GLY A 2 -12.45 -8.85 4.97
C GLY A 2 -11.00 -9.29 4.79
N VAL A 3 -10.33 -8.84 3.71
CA VAL A 3 -8.95 -9.23 3.37
C VAL A 3 -8.07 -7.99 3.39
N LEU A 4 -6.95 -8.07 4.09
CA LEU A 4 -5.92 -7.03 4.06
C LEU A 4 -5.04 -7.22 2.82
N VAL A 5 -4.93 -6.18 1.99
CA VAL A 5 -4.06 -6.17 0.81
C VAL A 5 -2.94 -5.18 1.04
N ALA A 6 -1.70 -5.66 1.05
CA ALA A 6 -0.50 -4.84 1.17
C ALA A 6 0.26 -4.80 -0.18
N LEU A 7 0.69 -3.62 -0.60
CA LEU A 7 1.43 -3.42 -1.85
C LEU A 7 2.91 -3.23 -1.54
N GLY A 8 3.77 -4.06 -2.13
CA GLY A 8 5.22 -3.96 -2.09
C GLY A 8 5.82 -3.67 -3.47
N THR A 9 7.13 -3.47 -3.54
CA THR A 9 7.87 -3.29 -4.79
C THR A 9 8.83 -4.46 -5.04
N ARG A 10 9.09 -4.76 -6.32
CA ARG A 10 10.15 -5.70 -6.73
C ARG A 10 11.51 -5.03 -6.84
N VAL A 11 11.56 -3.70 -6.78
CA VAL A 11 12.82 -2.94 -6.78
C VAL A 11 13.52 -3.17 -5.44
N ALA A 12 14.85 -3.33 -5.47
CA ALA A 12 15.63 -3.65 -4.27
C ALA A 12 15.58 -2.55 -3.20
N ARG A 13 15.35 -1.29 -3.60
CA ARG A 13 15.25 -0.11 -2.72
C ARG A 13 14.29 0.92 -3.32
N GLY A 14 13.65 1.68 -2.45
CA GLY A 14 12.74 2.76 -2.82
C GLY A 14 11.29 2.43 -2.48
N PRO A 15 10.45 3.46 -2.26
CA PRO A 15 9.12 3.28 -1.74
C PRO A 15 8.19 2.74 -2.82
N VAL A 16 7.11 2.12 -2.39
CA VAL A 16 5.97 1.89 -3.27
C VAL A 16 5.33 3.24 -3.59
N ALA A 17 5.23 3.55 -4.89
CA ALA A 17 4.60 4.77 -5.39
C ALA A 17 3.35 4.42 -6.20
N ALA A 18 2.23 5.03 -5.84
CA ALA A 18 0.97 4.88 -6.58
C ALA A 18 0.90 5.94 -7.69
N ILE A 19 1.29 5.55 -8.91
CA ILE A 19 1.46 6.47 -10.05
C ILE A 19 0.49 6.15 -11.20
N TYR A 20 0.13 4.88 -11.39
CA TYR A 20 -0.74 4.44 -12.50
C TYR A 20 -2.19 4.33 -12.05
N GLY A 21 -3.11 4.96 -12.79
CA GLY A 21 -4.57 4.80 -12.70
C GLY A 21 -5.10 3.74 -13.65
N ASP A 22 -6.40 3.79 -13.97
CA ASP A 22 -7.11 2.90 -14.89
C ASP A 22 -6.88 1.40 -14.60
N GLY A 23 -6.93 1.04 -13.32
CA GLY A 23 -6.64 -0.31 -12.80
C GLY A 23 -5.25 -0.48 -12.19
N GLY A 24 -4.43 0.58 -12.18
CA GLY A 24 -3.12 0.59 -11.55
C GLY A 24 -3.13 0.82 -10.02
N ALA A 25 -1.96 1.09 -9.46
CA ALA A 25 -1.76 1.23 -8.02
C ALA A 25 -2.55 2.40 -7.40
N ILE A 26 -2.88 3.45 -8.16
CA ILE A 26 -3.78 4.52 -7.69
C ILE A 26 -5.15 3.94 -7.31
N ASP A 27 -5.71 3.10 -8.18
CA ASP A 27 -7.03 2.53 -7.95
C ASP A 27 -7.01 1.41 -6.92
N ALA A 28 -5.91 0.66 -6.83
CA ALA A 28 -5.69 -0.29 -5.75
C ALA A 28 -5.71 0.40 -4.37
N VAL A 29 -5.03 1.54 -4.24
CA VAL A 29 -5.04 2.32 -2.99
C VAL A 29 -6.42 2.92 -2.71
N ARG A 30 -7.12 3.44 -3.73
CA ARG A 30 -8.52 3.91 -3.59
C ARG A 30 -9.46 2.79 -3.13
N ALA A 31 -9.21 1.55 -3.55
CA ALA A 31 -9.94 0.36 -3.11
C ALA A 31 -9.54 -0.11 -1.69
N GLY A 32 -8.55 0.52 -1.06
CA GLY A 32 -8.12 0.25 0.31
C GLY A 32 -6.87 -0.63 0.46
N ALA A 33 -6.13 -0.88 -0.61
CA ALA A 33 -4.81 -1.52 -0.51
C ALA A 33 -3.81 -0.57 0.17
N VAL A 34 -2.90 -1.13 0.98
CA VAL A 34 -1.94 -0.35 1.78
C VAL A 34 -0.53 -0.51 1.22
N PRO A 35 0.09 0.55 0.70
CA PRO A 35 1.50 0.52 0.31
C PRO A 35 2.41 0.37 1.53
N VAL A 36 3.44 -0.47 1.47
CA VAL A 36 4.31 -0.75 2.62
C VAL A 36 5.53 0.18 2.74
N GLY A 37 5.57 1.26 1.95
CA GLY A 37 6.70 2.19 1.90
C GLY A 37 7.98 1.51 1.40
N ASP A 38 9.10 1.81 2.05
CA ASP A 38 10.44 1.27 1.77
C ASP A 38 10.71 -0.12 2.37
N ARG A 39 9.73 -0.72 3.06
CA ARG A 39 9.90 -2.04 3.66
C ARG A 39 10.02 -3.11 2.59
N SER A 40 10.95 -4.05 2.80
CA SER A 40 11.01 -5.24 1.96
C SER A 40 9.73 -6.08 2.10
N VAL A 41 9.36 -6.81 1.04
CA VAL A 41 8.19 -7.70 1.07
C VAL A 41 8.29 -8.74 2.19
N ALA A 42 9.51 -9.17 2.55
CA ALA A 42 9.74 -10.09 3.65
C ALA A 42 9.35 -9.47 5.02
N GLN A 43 9.84 -8.25 5.30
CA GLN A 43 9.49 -7.52 6.53
C GLN A 43 8.00 -7.19 6.59
N ALA A 44 7.42 -6.76 5.46
CA ALA A 44 6.00 -6.46 5.37
C ALA A 44 5.13 -7.69 5.66
N ARG A 45 5.50 -8.87 5.16
CA ARG A 45 4.78 -10.13 5.46
C ARG A 45 4.76 -10.45 6.95
N ILE A 46 5.90 -10.31 7.63
CA ILE A 46 6.01 -10.55 9.07
C ILE A 46 5.13 -9.55 9.83
N LEU A 47 5.22 -8.26 9.49
CA LEU A 47 4.41 -7.22 10.13
C LEU A 47 2.91 -7.47 9.95
N VAL A 48 2.47 -7.79 8.72
CA VAL A 48 1.06 -8.11 8.44
C VAL A 48 0.59 -9.31 9.25
N ALA A 49 1.39 -10.38 9.33
CA ALA A 49 1.05 -11.54 10.14
C ALA A 49 0.86 -11.18 11.61
N LEU A 50 1.80 -10.42 12.19
CA LEU A 50 1.71 -9.97 13.58
C LEU A 50 0.49 -9.09 13.85
N LEU A 51 0.19 -8.16 12.94
CA LEU A 51 -0.97 -7.27 13.07
C LEU A 51 -2.29 -8.04 12.98
N LEU A 52 -2.39 -9.03 12.09
CA LEU A 52 -3.59 -9.85 11.93
C LEU A 52 -3.78 -10.86 13.08
N ASP A 53 -2.69 -11.26 13.74
CA ASP A 53 -2.73 -12.10 14.94
C ASP A 53 -3.29 -11.35 16.15
N HIS A 54 -2.96 -10.05 16.28
CA HIS A 54 -3.31 -9.24 17.46
C HIS A 54 -4.52 -8.34 17.26
N HIS A 55 -4.95 -8.09 16.02
CA HIS A 55 -6.00 -7.12 15.72
C HIS A 55 -6.96 -7.62 14.63
N PRO A 56 -8.24 -7.22 14.68
CA PRO A 56 -9.16 -7.41 13.56
C PRO A 56 -8.63 -6.76 12.28
N VAL A 57 -8.96 -7.32 11.11
CA VAL A 57 -8.49 -6.86 9.78
C VAL A 57 -8.63 -5.35 9.58
N GLY A 58 -9.74 -4.76 10.05
CA GLY A 58 -9.99 -3.33 9.91
C GLY A 58 -8.98 -2.47 10.66
N GLU A 59 -8.63 -2.86 11.88
CA GLU A 59 -7.65 -2.18 12.74
C GLU A 59 -6.21 -2.47 12.28
N ALA A 60 -5.91 -3.73 11.95
CA ALA A 60 -4.62 -4.13 11.37
C ALA A 60 -4.28 -3.31 10.12
N ARG A 61 -5.28 -3.01 9.27
CA ARG A 61 -5.10 -2.16 8.09
C ARG A 61 -4.74 -0.72 8.45
N VAL A 62 -5.39 -0.14 9.46
CA VAL A 62 -5.10 1.22 9.94
C VAL A 62 -3.69 1.28 10.53
N LEU A 63 -3.33 0.29 11.35
CA LEU A 63 -2.00 0.19 11.95
C LEU A 63 -0.91 -0.02 10.89
N LEU A 64 -1.16 -0.85 9.88
CA LEU A 64 -0.23 -1.02 8.77
C LEU A 64 -0.05 0.28 7.98
N ALA A 65 -1.13 1.01 7.73
CA ALA A 65 -1.07 2.31 7.04
C ALA A 65 -0.31 3.36 7.87
N ALA A 66 -0.46 3.35 9.20
CA ALA A 66 0.29 4.20 10.11
C ALA A 66 1.78 3.80 10.22
N ALA A 67 2.08 2.52 10.08
CA ALA A 67 3.45 2.00 10.09
C ALA A 67 4.16 2.15 8.74
N ALA A 68 3.41 2.33 7.64
CA ALA A 68 3.94 2.60 6.32
C ALA A 68 4.61 3.99 6.28
N ASP A 69 5.68 4.10 5.49
CA ASP A 69 6.48 5.33 5.41
C ASP A 69 5.67 6.46 4.73
N PRO A 70 5.64 7.69 5.27
CA PRO A 70 5.00 8.85 4.63
C PRO A 70 5.60 9.21 3.27
N THR A 71 6.78 8.69 2.92
CA THR A 71 7.43 8.86 1.61
C THR A 71 6.68 8.12 0.49
N THR A 72 5.73 7.22 0.80
CA THR A 72 4.76 6.73 -0.18
C THR A 72 3.89 7.90 -0.66
N THR A 73 4.28 8.49 -1.79
CA THR A 73 3.48 9.50 -2.47
C THR A 73 2.45 8.83 -3.37
N ILE A 74 1.17 9.10 -3.12
CA ILE A 74 0.11 8.90 -4.12
C ILE A 74 0.20 10.09 -5.06
N HIS A 75 0.61 9.86 -6.31
CA HIS A 75 0.66 10.95 -7.27
C HIS A 75 -0.77 11.29 -7.69
N THR A 76 -1.18 12.54 -7.51
CA THR A 76 -2.36 13.06 -8.20
C THR A 76 -2.01 13.15 -9.69
N PRO A 77 -2.68 12.42 -10.60
CA PRO A 77 -2.32 12.44 -12.01
C PRO A 77 -2.47 13.86 -12.55
N ALA A 78 -1.38 14.41 -13.07
CA ALA A 78 -1.37 15.69 -13.78
C ALA A 78 -1.80 15.44 -15.23
N GLY A 79 -3.08 15.58 -15.52
CA GLY A 79 -3.59 15.65 -16.89
C GLY A 79 -4.73 14.69 -17.18
N THR A 80 -5.88 15.26 -17.52
CA THR A 80 -6.89 14.58 -18.34
C THR A 80 -6.28 14.41 -19.73
N LEU A 81 -6.09 13.16 -20.18
CA LEU A 81 -5.76 12.90 -21.58
C LEU A 81 -6.89 13.47 -22.45
N PRO A 82 -6.60 14.30 -23.48
CA PRO A 82 -7.62 14.71 -24.43
C PRO A 82 -8.19 13.48 -25.16
N ALA A 83 -9.50 13.53 -25.41
CA ALA A 83 -10.31 12.47 -26.01
C ALA A 83 -9.87 12.11 -27.44
#